data_AF-A0A935R3X1-F1
#
_entry.id   AF-A0A935R3X1-F1
#
_cell.length_a   1.000
_cell.length_b   1.000
_cell.length_c   1.000
_cell.angle_alpha   90.00
_cell.angle_beta   90.00
_cell.angle_gamma   90.00
#
_symmetry.space_group_name_H-M   'P 1'
#
loop_
_entity.id
_entity.type
_entity.pdbx_description
1 polymer ?
#
loop_
_entity_poly.entity_id
_entity_poly.type
_entity_poly.pdbx_seq_one_letter_code
_entity_poly.pdbx_strand_id
1 'polypeptide(L)'
;MMTVTQEGSSHGADSSTDDSDDPVDEDKDDDGSLVGDDCDDEDDSAYPGATEICDGVDNNCDGAVDEAQLACFTTATEEFDYSSVLNAATATTPATIVLEGDGRLELGEGQWYAGFEIDGDVNISGAGSGKTVLMGAGIIPPLNIKDNVANGHVVNVTGVSFVEGKATQSVSARMVGGAVYCASTAVEDESAGTARTVVSFTDVILRDSSAERGGALYSGGCTFNLTNVEISNNTAGEHGLGRWGVHRGEQPDQTWSTRRLWTTARVWGQFVYQLACGV
;
A
#
# COMPACT_ATOMS: atom_id res chain seq x y z
N MET A 1 85.93 -3.33 -17.26
CA MET A 1 84.70 -4.13 -17.39
C MET A 1 83.52 -3.21 -17.17
N MET A 2 82.56 -3.29 -18.08
CA MET A 2 81.29 -2.56 -18.08
C MET A 2 80.56 -2.66 -16.74
N THR A 3 79.92 -1.58 -16.30
CA THR A 3 78.47 -1.40 -16.47
C THR A 3 78.09 0.07 -16.32
N VAL A 4 77.40 0.55 -17.34
CA VAL A 4 76.65 1.81 -17.43
C VAL A 4 75.19 1.50 -17.15
N THR A 5 74.48 2.34 -16.38
CA THR A 5 73.10 2.86 -16.59
C THR A 5 72.71 3.65 -15.34
N GLN A 6 72.05 4.80 -15.34
CA GLN A 6 71.83 5.94 -16.24
C GLN A 6 71.30 7.03 -15.29
N GLU A 7 71.70 8.28 -15.52
CA GLU A 7 71.30 9.48 -14.77
C GLU A 7 69.78 9.70 -14.76
N GLY A 8 69.25 10.39 -13.73
CA GLY A 8 67.85 10.81 -13.76
C GLY A 8 67.34 11.56 -12.53
N SER A 9 67.78 12.81 -12.37
CA SER A 9 67.07 13.97 -11.78
C SER A 9 66.46 13.90 -10.38
N SER A 10 67.08 14.67 -9.49
CA SER A 10 66.47 15.35 -8.35
C SER A 10 65.47 16.43 -8.79
N HIS A 11 64.18 16.25 -8.49
CA HIS A 11 63.15 17.29 -8.33
C HIS A 11 62.16 16.66 -7.34
N GLY A 12 62.00 17.07 -6.09
CA GLY A 12 61.73 18.40 -5.58
C GLY A 12 60.66 18.15 -4.53
N ALA A 13 60.78 18.74 -3.34
CA ALA A 13 59.66 18.82 -2.45
C ALA A 13 58.58 19.62 -3.18
N ASP A 14 57.50 18.95 -3.60
CA ASP A 14 56.30 19.63 -4.04
C ASP A 14 55.17 19.26 -3.08
N SER A 15 54.60 20.32 -2.54
CA SER A 15 53.58 20.37 -1.51
C SER A 15 52.24 20.65 -2.17
N SER A 16 51.81 19.73 -3.03
CA SER A 16 50.46 19.68 -3.59
C SER A 16 50.25 18.31 -4.26
N THR A 17 49.88 17.31 -3.49
CA THR A 17 48.78 16.44 -3.96
C THR A 17 47.50 17.18 -3.59
N ASP A 18 47.34 18.32 -4.26
CA ASP A 18 46.04 18.89 -4.53
C ASP A 18 45.55 18.05 -5.71
N ASP A 19 45.07 16.84 -5.41
CA ASP A 19 44.37 15.96 -6.35
C ASP A 19 42.91 16.43 -6.50
N SER A 20 42.64 17.73 -6.27
CA SER A 20 41.32 18.37 -6.45
C SER A 20 40.96 18.61 -7.92
N ASP A 21 41.72 18.03 -8.85
CA ASP A 21 41.44 18.04 -10.30
C ASP A 21 40.92 16.67 -10.81
N ASP A 22 40.65 15.69 -9.93
CA ASP A 22 39.87 14.50 -10.30
C ASP A 22 38.37 14.82 -10.09
N PRO A 23 37.53 14.86 -11.14
CA PRO A 23 36.13 15.27 -11.03
C PRO A 23 35.26 14.39 -10.11
N VAL A 24 35.80 13.30 -9.57
CA VAL A 24 35.12 12.41 -8.60
C VAL A 24 35.40 12.76 -7.14
N ASP A 25 36.28 13.72 -6.85
CA ASP A 25 36.64 14.15 -5.48
C ASP A 25 36.07 15.56 -5.15
N GLU A 26 35.09 16.01 -5.94
CA GLU A 26 34.35 17.27 -5.75
C GLU A 26 32.94 16.96 -5.20
N ASP A 27 32.51 17.78 -4.24
CA ASP A 27 31.14 17.86 -3.70
C ASP A 27 30.50 19.11 -4.30
N LYS A 28 29.54 18.95 -5.22
CA LYS A 28 29.05 20.05 -6.08
C LYS A 28 27.86 20.80 -5.50
N ASP A 29 27.06 20.14 -4.70
CA ASP A 29 25.81 20.61 -4.10
C ASP A 29 25.93 20.84 -2.58
N ASP A 30 27.09 20.51 -1.97
CA ASP A 30 27.46 20.77 -0.57
C ASP A 30 26.64 19.94 0.43
N ASP A 31 26.25 18.72 0.05
CA ASP A 31 25.54 17.75 0.92
C ASP A 31 26.49 16.79 1.66
N GLY A 32 27.78 16.82 1.32
CA GLY A 32 28.82 15.98 1.92
C GLY A 32 29.08 14.67 1.18
N SER A 33 28.46 14.44 0.04
CA SER A 33 28.70 13.37 -0.92
C SER A 33 29.66 13.82 -2.03
N LEU A 34 30.33 12.87 -2.68
CA LEU A 34 31.21 13.16 -3.81
C LEU A 34 30.53 12.74 -5.10
N VAL A 35 30.82 13.43 -6.20
CA VAL A 35 30.30 13.16 -7.57
C VAL A 35 30.36 11.69 -8.00
N GLY A 36 31.30 10.90 -7.46
CA GLY A 36 31.42 9.48 -7.79
C GLY A 36 30.49 8.54 -7.03
N ASP A 37 30.02 8.98 -5.86
CA ASP A 37 29.15 8.22 -4.95
C ASP A 37 27.70 8.74 -4.99
N ASP A 38 27.49 9.95 -5.51
CA ASP A 38 26.19 10.57 -5.70
C ASP A 38 25.38 10.01 -6.89
N CYS A 39 24.06 10.05 -6.76
CA CYS A 39 23.13 9.77 -7.84
C CYS A 39 22.68 11.04 -8.59
N ASP A 40 22.77 12.23 -8.00
CA ASP A 40 22.54 13.53 -8.65
C ASP A 40 23.39 14.67 -8.05
N ASP A 41 24.62 14.89 -8.56
CA ASP A 41 25.54 15.96 -8.10
C ASP A 41 25.04 17.43 -8.25
N GLU A 42 23.79 17.66 -8.67
CA GLU A 42 23.19 18.99 -8.73
C GLU A 42 22.08 19.20 -7.67
N ASP A 43 21.80 18.20 -6.83
CA ASP A 43 20.70 18.18 -5.87
C ASP A 43 21.15 17.77 -4.46
N ASP A 44 21.24 18.74 -3.54
CA ASP A 44 21.65 18.54 -2.15
C ASP A 44 20.71 17.67 -1.30
N SER A 45 19.60 17.20 -1.89
CA SER A 45 18.68 16.25 -1.29
C SER A 45 18.88 14.80 -1.75
N ALA A 46 19.74 14.55 -2.75
CA ALA A 46 20.04 13.24 -3.28
C ALA A 46 21.50 12.88 -2.95
N TYR A 47 21.73 12.00 -1.97
CA TYR A 47 23.05 11.50 -1.61
C TYR A 47 22.98 10.16 -0.87
N PRO A 48 24.06 9.36 -0.85
CA PRO A 48 24.10 8.09 -0.15
C PRO A 48 23.61 8.16 1.31
N GLY A 49 22.46 7.53 1.57
CA GLY A 49 21.85 7.48 2.89
C GLY A 49 21.06 8.72 3.31
N ALA A 50 20.69 9.61 2.38
CA ALA A 50 19.70 10.65 2.64
C ALA A 50 18.35 10.05 3.08
N THR A 51 17.46 10.90 3.57
CA THR A 51 16.10 10.47 3.91
C THR A 51 15.23 10.58 2.68
N GLU A 52 14.67 9.45 2.24
CA GLU A 52 13.65 9.44 1.20
C GLU A 52 12.48 10.36 1.56
N ILE A 53 12.07 11.14 0.58
CA ILE A 53 10.85 11.96 0.59
C ILE A 53 10.15 11.75 -0.75
N CYS A 54 8.84 12.01 -0.80
CA CYS A 54 8.06 11.72 -2.00
C CYS A 54 8.21 12.77 -3.09
N ASP A 55 9.41 12.95 -3.63
CA ASP A 55 9.66 13.85 -4.75
C ASP A 55 9.88 13.09 -6.07
N GLY A 56 9.87 11.75 -6.04
CA GLY A 56 10.13 10.89 -7.18
C GLY A 56 11.62 10.82 -7.56
N VAL A 57 12.49 11.21 -6.64
CA VAL A 57 13.96 11.10 -6.71
C VAL A 57 14.39 9.95 -5.81
N ASP A 58 15.49 9.28 -6.18
CA ASP A 58 16.20 8.35 -5.29
C ASP A 58 17.04 9.21 -4.34
N ASN A 59 16.47 9.70 -3.24
CA ASN A 59 17.19 10.64 -2.38
C ASN A 59 18.40 9.95 -1.73
N ASN A 60 18.35 8.65 -1.47
CA ASN A 60 19.39 7.93 -0.73
C ASN A 60 20.40 7.17 -1.60
N CYS A 61 20.26 7.25 -2.92
CA CYS A 61 21.09 6.63 -3.95
C CYS A 61 21.22 5.09 -3.82
N ASP A 62 20.19 4.38 -3.36
CA ASP A 62 20.20 2.91 -3.25
C ASP A 62 19.65 2.18 -4.50
N GLY A 63 19.16 2.95 -5.48
CA GLY A 63 18.65 2.49 -6.75
C GLY A 63 17.16 2.14 -6.74
N ALA A 64 16.46 2.41 -5.64
CA ALA A 64 15.01 2.49 -5.62
C ALA A 64 14.58 3.98 -5.60
N VAL A 65 13.27 4.24 -5.68
CA VAL A 65 12.73 5.60 -5.56
C VAL A 65 11.55 5.51 -4.60
N ASP A 66 11.47 6.43 -3.64
CA ASP A 66 10.40 6.56 -2.65
C ASP A 66 10.19 5.25 -1.83
N GLU A 67 11.23 4.75 -1.14
CA GLU A 67 11.16 3.42 -0.50
C GLU A 67 10.40 3.34 0.84
N ALA A 68 10.81 2.38 1.68
CA ALA A 68 10.08 1.88 2.83
C ALA A 68 9.67 3.01 3.78
N GLN A 69 8.49 2.88 4.37
CA GLN A 69 7.94 3.85 5.31
C GLN A 69 7.62 5.24 4.73
N LEU A 70 7.53 5.37 3.41
CA LEU A 70 6.85 6.50 2.77
C LEU A 70 5.40 6.22 2.42
N ALA A 71 4.58 7.27 2.48
CA ALA A 71 3.17 7.20 2.17
C ALA A 71 2.66 8.54 1.64
N CYS A 72 2.35 8.59 0.34
CA CYS A 72 2.15 9.86 -0.35
C CYS A 72 0.91 9.85 -1.22
N PHE A 73 0.15 10.94 -1.15
CA PHE A 73 -1.06 11.12 -1.90
C PHE A 73 -0.92 12.31 -2.85
N THR A 74 -0.92 12.03 -4.14
CA THR A 74 -0.77 13.04 -5.18
C THR A 74 -2.11 13.24 -5.89
N THR A 75 -2.57 14.49 -5.92
CA THR A 75 -3.74 14.93 -6.66
C THR A 75 -3.31 15.69 -7.91
N ALA A 76 -4.27 16.23 -8.68
CA ALA A 76 -3.95 17.04 -9.85
C ALA A 76 -3.22 18.36 -9.53
N THR A 77 -3.28 18.83 -8.27
CA THR A 77 -2.81 20.17 -7.89
C THR A 77 -1.90 20.20 -6.67
N GLU A 78 -1.95 19.16 -5.84
CA GLU A 78 -1.30 19.12 -4.54
C GLU A 78 -0.78 17.71 -4.25
N GLU A 79 0.27 17.65 -3.44
CA GLU A 79 0.84 16.43 -2.90
C GLU A 79 0.82 16.48 -1.38
N PHE A 80 0.48 15.35 -0.77
CA PHE A 80 0.35 15.19 0.65
C PHE A 80 1.25 14.06 1.13
N ASP A 81 2.27 14.42 1.92
CA ASP A 81 3.09 13.46 2.64
C ASP A 81 2.39 13.04 3.95
N TYR A 82 2.00 11.76 4.02
CA TYR A 82 1.41 11.14 5.21
C TYR A 82 2.40 10.29 6.01
N SER A 83 3.67 10.23 5.60
CA SER A 83 4.69 9.34 6.17
C SER A 83 4.86 9.57 7.67
N SER A 84 5.00 10.83 8.10
CA SER A 84 5.14 11.15 9.53
C SER A 84 3.93 10.73 10.38
N VAL A 85 2.70 10.91 9.86
CA VAL A 85 1.45 10.56 10.54
C VAL A 85 1.30 9.04 10.64
N LEU A 86 1.61 8.34 9.55
CA LEU A 86 1.46 6.89 9.47
C LEU A 86 2.56 6.15 10.24
N ASN A 87 3.79 6.68 10.27
CA ASN A 87 4.89 6.15 11.08
C ASN A 87 4.70 6.38 12.59
N ALA A 88 3.96 7.43 12.98
CA ALA A 88 3.59 7.65 14.38
C ALA A 88 2.41 6.75 14.85
N ALA A 89 1.70 6.10 13.93
CA ALA A 89 0.54 5.28 14.24
C ALA A 89 0.95 3.94 14.88
N THR A 90 0.10 3.43 15.78
CA THR A 90 0.37 2.18 16.50
C THR A 90 -0.86 1.28 16.55
N ALA A 91 -0.68 0.02 16.92
CA ALA A 91 -1.80 -0.92 17.11
C ALA A 91 -2.86 -0.42 18.11
N THR A 92 -2.51 0.46 19.05
CA THR A 92 -3.47 1.02 20.01
C THR A 92 -4.07 2.35 19.56
N THR A 93 -3.41 3.04 18.64
CA THR A 93 -3.78 4.36 18.13
C THR A 93 -3.52 4.39 16.62
N PRO A 94 -4.30 3.65 15.83
CA PRO A 94 -4.15 3.66 14.39
C PRO A 94 -4.55 5.02 13.82
N ALA A 95 -3.88 5.44 12.76
CA ALA A 95 -4.20 6.67 12.04
C ALA A 95 -5.49 6.49 11.23
N THR A 96 -6.20 7.59 10.99
CA THR A 96 -7.30 7.65 10.03
C THR A 96 -7.01 8.78 9.07
N ILE A 97 -6.85 8.44 7.79
CA ILE A 97 -6.53 9.40 6.73
C ILE A 97 -7.74 9.51 5.81
N VAL A 98 -8.15 10.73 5.50
CA VAL A 98 -9.19 11.00 4.52
C VAL A 98 -8.50 11.39 3.22
N LEU A 99 -8.77 10.66 2.15
CA LEU A 99 -8.32 10.99 0.81
C LEU A 99 -9.46 11.70 0.09
N GLU A 100 -9.42 13.02 0.17
CA GLU A 100 -10.41 13.90 -0.47
C GLU A 100 -10.06 14.10 -1.94
N GLY A 101 -11.03 13.81 -2.82
CA GLY A 101 -10.88 14.02 -4.26
C GLY A 101 -10.08 12.94 -4.98
N ASP A 102 -9.85 13.20 -6.27
CA ASP A 102 -9.23 12.24 -7.17
C ASP A 102 -7.71 12.28 -7.06
N GLY A 103 -7.07 11.11 -7.01
CA GLY A 103 -5.63 11.06 -6.83
C GLY A 103 -5.02 9.66 -6.80
N ARG A 104 -3.75 9.62 -6.44
CA ARG A 104 -2.97 8.40 -6.31
C ARG A 104 -2.31 8.35 -4.94
N LEU A 105 -2.58 7.30 -4.17
CA LEU A 105 -1.89 6.99 -2.92
C LEU A 105 -0.82 5.94 -3.20
N GLU A 106 0.43 6.27 -2.88
CA GLU A 106 1.56 5.35 -2.87
C GLU A 106 1.95 5.01 -1.44
N LEU A 107 2.20 3.73 -1.20
CA LEU A 107 2.57 3.20 0.10
C LEU A 107 3.82 2.35 -0.06
N GLY A 108 4.91 2.80 0.55
CA GLY A 108 6.15 2.07 0.66
C GLY A 108 5.97 0.73 1.38
N GLU A 109 7.03 -0.07 1.35
CA GLU A 109 7.10 -1.30 2.14
C GLU A 109 6.96 -0.99 3.63
N GLY A 110 6.19 -1.80 4.35
CA GLY A 110 5.99 -1.59 5.78
C GLY A 110 4.67 -2.09 6.32
N GLN A 111 4.57 -2.03 7.65
CA GLN A 111 3.33 -2.25 8.40
C GLN A 111 2.77 -0.90 8.83
N TRP A 112 1.55 -0.62 8.40
CA TRP A 112 0.90 0.67 8.57
C TRP A 112 -0.34 0.51 9.43
N TYR A 113 -0.35 1.06 10.64
CA TYR A 113 -1.54 1.03 11.50
C TYR A 113 -2.51 2.13 11.10
N ALA A 114 -3.33 1.88 10.07
CA ALA A 114 -4.14 2.93 9.47
C ALA A 114 -5.47 2.42 8.89
N GLY A 115 -6.42 3.34 8.78
CA GLY A 115 -7.62 3.21 7.98
C GLY A 115 -7.73 4.41 7.03
N PHE A 116 -8.04 4.13 5.77
CA PHE A 116 -8.23 5.15 4.76
C PHE A 116 -9.72 5.35 4.49
N GLU A 117 -10.19 6.58 4.59
CA GLU A 117 -11.51 6.99 4.12
C GLU A 117 -11.38 7.59 2.72
N ILE A 118 -12.06 7.00 1.75
CA ILE A 118 -12.01 7.41 0.34
C ILE A 118 -13.26 8.19 -0.02
N ASP A 119 -13.07 9.41 -0.53
CA ASP A 119 -14.10 10.33 -1.01
C ASP A 119 -13.70 10.91 -2.39
N GLY A 120 -13.45 10.02 -3.36
CA GLY A 120 -12.96 10.37 -4.70
C GLY A 120 -12.50 9.15 -5.52
N ASP A 121 -12.09 9.40 -6.76
CA ASP A 121 -11.48 8.39 -7.64
C ASP A 121 -9.99 8.22 -7.27
N VAL A 122 -9.68 7.13 -6.57
CA VAL A 122 -8.35 6.93 -5.97
C VAL A 122 -7.68 5.66 -6.47
N ASN A 123 -6.42 5.80 -6.89
CA ASN A 123 -5.53 4.68 -7.18
C ASN A 123 -4.58 4.46 -6.00
N ILE A 124 -4.71 3.33 -5.30
CA ILE A 124 -3.83 2.94 -4.19
C ILE A 124 -2.84 1.90 -4.70
N SER A 125 -1.53 2.17 -4.59
CA SER A 125 -0.46 1.24 -4.91
C SER A 125 0.47 1.01 -3.74
N GLY A 126 0.70 -0.25 -3.41
CA GLY A 126 1.76 -0.68 -2.51
C GLY A 126 2.89 -1.40 -3.24
N ALA A 127 4.03 -1.56 -2.58
CA ALA A 127 5.20 -2.28 -3.08
C ALA A 127 5.01 -3.80 -3.27
N GLY A 128 3.82 -4.33 -2.93
CA GLY A 128 3.43 -5.72 -3.17
C GLY A 128 2.65 -6.33 -2.00
N SER A 129 1.71 -7.24 -2.30
CA SER A 129 1.00 -7.96 -1.25
C SER A 129 1.96 -8.80 -0.41
N GLY A 130 1.92 -8.61 0.90
CA GLY A 130 2.86 -9.17 1.87
C GLY A 130 4.00 -8.21 2.27
N LYS A 131 4.27 -7.17 1.48
CA LYS A 131 5.29 -6.14 1.76
C LYS A 131 4.66 -4.85 2.30
N THR A 132 3.60 -4.38 1.65
CA THR A 132 2.79 -3.24 2.13
C THR A 132 1.56 -3.78 2.85
N VAL A 133 1.52 -3.62 4.17
CA VAL A 133 0.49 -4.19 5.05
C VAL A 133 -0.24 -3.09 5.78
N LEU A 134 -1.50 -2.84 5.41
CA LEU A 134 -2.41 -1.95 6.13
C LEU A 134 -3.13 -2.73 7.24
N MET A 135 -2.84 -2.35 8.48
CA MET A 135 -3.34 -3.01 9.69
C MET A 135 -4.40 -2.15 10.39
N GLY A 136 -5.61 -2.68 10.51
CA GLY A 136 -6.69 -2.04 11.26
C GLY A 136 -6.58 -2.19 12.78
N ALA A 137 -5.60 -2.99 13.23
CA ALA A 137 -5.30 -3.35 14.62
C ALA A 137 -6.47 -3.93 15.43
N GLY A 138 -7.48 -4.45 14.74
CA GLY A 138 -8.73 -4.91 15.32
C GLY A 138 -9.57 -3.77 15.90
N ILE A 139 -9.37 -2.53 15.44
CA ILE A 139 -10.08 -1.33 15.91
C ILE A 139 -10.86 -0.67 14.77
N ILE A 140 -10.23 -0.51 13.61
CA ILE A 140 -10.80 0.19 12.44
C ILE A 140 -10.71 -0.69 11.19
N PRO A 141 -11.54 -0.43 10.15
CA PRO A 141 -11.34 -1.02 8.84
C PRO A 141 -10.17 -0.32 8.13
N PRO A 142 -9.19 -1.07 7.58
CA PRO A 142 -8.11 -0.52 6.77
C PRO A 142 -8.56 0.30 5.55
N LEU A 143 -9.70 -0.05 4.94
CA LEU A 143 -10.24 0.69 3.79
C LEU A 143 -11.74 0.93 3.94
N ASN A 144 -12.14 2.20 3.84
CA ASN A 144 -13.50 2.67 4.03
C ASN A 144 -13.89 3.58 2.86
N ILE A 145 -14.72 3.09 1.95
CA ILE A 145 -15.17 3.83 0.77
C ILE A 145 -16.60 4.27 1.02
N LYS A 146 -16.80 5.60 1.10
CA LYS A 146 -18.12 6.20 1.32
C LYS A 146 -18.42 7.12 0.15
N ASP A 147 -19.30 6.66 -0.73
CA ASP A 147 -19.81 7.50 -1.80
C ASP A 147 -21.10 8.19 -1.32
N ASN A 148 -20.91 9.43 -0.85
CA ASN A 148 -21.98 10.30 -0.36
C ASN A 148 -22.57 11.22 -1.46
N VAL A 149 -22.03 11.15 -2.67
CA VAL A 149 -22.47 11.93 -3.84
C VAL A 149 -23.15 11.00 -4.85
N ALA A 150 -23.91 11.56 -5.80
CA ALA A 150 -24.63 10.73 -6.77
C ALA A 150 -23.74 10.18 -7.90
N ASN A 151 -22.43 10.41 -7.82
CA ASN A 151 -21.44 10.10 -8.84
C ASN A 151 -20.49 9.07 -8.21
N GLY A 152 -20.70 7.79 -8.49
CA GLY A 152 -19.89 6.73 -7.87
C GLY A 152 -18.41 6.86 -8.19
N HIS A 153 -17.57 6.29 -7.32
CA HIS A 153 -16.12 6.40 -7.42
C HIS A 153 -15.47 5.22 -8.13
N VAL A 154 -14.33 5.44 -8.76
CA VAL A 154 -13.43 4.38 -9.23
C VAL A 154 -12.25 4.27 -8.29
N VAL A 155 -12.19 3.18 -7.53
CA VAL A 155 -11.11 2.90 -6.58
C VAL A 155 -10.32 1.69 -7.05
N ASN A 156 -9.04 1.87 -7.36
CA ASN A 156 -8.15 0.78 -7.76
C ASN A 156 -7.12 0.54 -6.65
N VAL A 157 -6.92 -0.72 -6.25
CA VAL A 157 -5.93 -1.09 -5.24
C VAL A 157 -5.02 -2.18 -5.79
N THR A 158 -3.72 -1.93 -5.77
CA THR A 158 -2.71 -2.87 -6.28
C THR A 158 -1.62 -3.13 -5.25
N GLY A 159 -1.29 -4.40 -5.01
CA GLY A 159 -0.10 -4.75 -4.21
C GLY A 159 -0.19 -4.39 -2.72
N VAL A 160 -1.38 -4.45 -2.13
CA VAL A 160 -1.61 -4.11 -0.70
C VAL A 160 -2.22 -5.29 0.04
N SER A 161 -1.83 -5.47 1.30
CA SER A 161 -2.46 -6.43 2.22
C SER A 161 -3.26 -5.71 3.29
N PHE A 162 -4.54 -6.04 3.43
CA PHE A 162 -5.38 -5.56 4.53
C PHE A 162 -5.50 -6.63 5.59
N VAL A 163 -5.06 -6.31 6.81
CA VAL A 163 -4.88 -7.27 7.89
C VAL A 163 -5.51 -6.75 9.17
N GLU A 164 -6.08 -7.63 9.98
CA GLU A 164 -6.61 -7.30 11.31
C GLU A 164 -7.60 -6.12 11.28
N GLY A 165 -8.45 -6.04 10.26
CA GLY A 165 -9.49 -5.03 10.21
C GLY A 165 -10.65 -5.32 11.17
N LYS A 166 -11.29 -4.28 11.69
CA LYS A 166 -12.54 -4.42 12.43
C LYS A 166 -13.58 -3.42 11.97
N ALA A 167 -14.78 -3.93 11.69
CA ALA A 167 -15.89 -3.10 11.25
C ALA A 167 -16.25 -2.03 12.29
N THR A 168 -16.31 -0.78 11.83
CA THR A 168 -16.78 0.40 12.59
C THR A 168 -18.10 0.95 12.06
N GLN A 169 -18.56 0.50 10.89
CA GLN A 169 -19.75 1.00 10.22
C GLN A 169 -20.98 0.13 10.54
N SER A 170 -22.07 0.77 10.98
CA SER A 170 -23.34 0.08 11.31
C SER A 170 -24.34 0.16 10.15
N VAL A 171 -24.77 -1.00 9.63
CA VAL A 171 -25.86 -1.11 8.66
C VAL A 171 -26.95 -2.01 9.21
N SER A 172 -28.16 -1.47 9.37
CA SER A 172 -29.30 -2.18 9.97
C SER A 172 -28.96 -2.82 11.33
N ALA A 173 -28.29 -2.04 12.19
CA ALA A 173 -27.83 -2.45 13.52
C ALA A 173 -26.83 -3.62 13.52
N ARG A 174 -26.10 -3.82 12.42
CA ARG A 174 -24.94 -4.73 12.37
C ARG A 174 -23.67 -4.02 11.94
N MET A 175 -22.54 -4.37 12.55
CA MET A 175 -21.23 -3.87 12.17
C MET A 175 -20.72 -4.61 10.92
N VAL A 176 -20.37 -3.89 9.85
CA VAL A 176 -20.07 -4.50 8.55
C VAL A 176 -18.74 -4.05 7.94
N GLY A 177 -18.09 -4.94 7.17
CA GLY A 177 -16.87 -4.63 6.42
C GLY A 177 -15.62 -4.58 7.30
N GLY A 178 -15.11 -5.75 7.69
CA GLY A 178 -13.97 -5.83 8.60
C GLY A 178 -12.68 -5.27 8.02
N ALA A 179 -12.27 -5.75 6.84
CA ALA A 179 -11.09 -5.22 6.13
C ALA A 179 -11.46 -4.04 5.24
N VAL A 180 -12.53 -4.20 4.46
CA VAL A 180 -13.01 -3.22 3.50
C VAL A 180 -14.50 -3.01 3.68
N TYR A 181 -14.87 -1.76 3.85
CA TYR A 181 -16.24 -1.30 3.77
C TYR A 181 -16.41 -0.47 2.51
N CYS A 182 -17.40 -0.78 1.68
CA CYS A 182 -17.84 0.10 0.62
C CYS A 182 -19.35 0.30 0.71
N ALA A 183 -19.80 1.55 0.74
CA ALA A 183 -21.20 1.90 0.58
C ALA A 183 -21.33 3.07 -0.39
N SER A 184 -22.24 2.90 -1.35
CA SER A 184 -22.49 3.86 -2.41
C SER A 184 -23.99 4.03 -2.60
N THR A 185 -24.40 5.29 -2.69
CA THR A 185 -25.78 5.64 -3.04
C THR A 185 -25.95 5.93 -4.53
N ALA A 186 -24.85 5.97 -5.29
CA ALA A 186 -24.88 6.11 -6.74
C ALA A 186 -25.71 4.98 -7.38
N VAL A 187 -26.68 5.39 -8.19
CA VAL A 187 -27.53 4.50 -8.97
C VAL A 187 -26.96 4.45 -10.37
N GLU A 188 -26.90 3.25 -10.96
CA GLU A 188 -26.69 3.09 -12.41
C GLU A 188 -27.82 3.83 -13.13
N ASP A 189 -27.52 5.03 -13.64
CA ASP A 189 -28.34 5.72 -14.62
C ASP A 189 -27.52 5.88 -15.89
N GLU A 190 -27.70 4.94 -16.82
CA GLU A 190 -27.05 4.96 -18.14
C GLU A 190 -27.38 6.24 -18.93
N SER A 191 -28.44 6.96 -18.56
CA SER A 191 -28.84 8.23 -19.18
C SER A 191 -28.09 9.43 -18.61
N ALA A 192 -27.62 9.35 -17.36
CA ALA A 192 -26.91 10.41 -16.65
C ALA A 192 -25.37 10.24 -16.69
N GLY A 193 -24.88 9.09 -17.15
CA GLY A 193 -23.45 8.77 -17.15
C GLY A 193 -22.88 8.50 -15.75
N THR A 194 -23.74 8.34 -14.74
CA THR A 194 -23.34 8.05 -13.35
C THR A 194 -23.12 6.55 -13.18
N ALA A 195 -21.87 6.16 -12.92
CA ALA A 195 -21.49 4.78 -12.64
C ALA A 195 -21.67 4.47 -11.14
N ARG A 196 -21.98 3.21 -10.82
CA ARG A 196 -21.80 2.70 -9.44
C ARG A 196 -20.36 2.87 -9.01
N THR A 197 -20.13 2.98 -7.71
CA THR A 197 -18.77 2.87 -7.18
C THR A 197 -18.18 1.51 -7.55
N VAL A 198 -17.04 1.52 -8.23
CA VAL A 198 -16.29 0.33 -8.65
C VAL A 198 -15.00 0.26 -7.85
N VAL A 199 -14.75 -0.89 -7.23
CA VAL A 199 -13.54 -1.17 -6.47
C VAL A 199 -12.80 -2.33 -7.14
N SER A 200 -11.62 -2.08 -7.67
CA SER A 200 -10.81 -3.09 -8.36
C SER A 200 -9.58 -3.44 -7.54
N PHE A 201 -9.39 -4.72 -7.22
CA PHE A 201 -8.24 -5.24 -6.50
C PHE A 201 -7.37 -6.09 -7.41
N THR A 202 -6.07 -5.82 -7.40
CA THR A 202 -5.04 -6.57 -8.11
C THR A 202 -3.92 -6.93 -7.15
N ASP A 203 -3.59 -8.22 -7.02
CA ASP A 203 -2.51 -8.68 -6.12
C ASP A 203 -2.72 -8.23 -4.66
N VAL A 204 -3.92 -8.47 -4.11
CA VAL A 204 -4.32 -8.03 -2.76
C VAL A 204 -4.50 -9.21 -1.81
N ILE A 205 -4.13 -9.05 -0.55
CA ILE A 205 -4.42 -10.02 0.52
C ILE A 205 -5.41 -9.41 1.51
N LEU A 206 -6.46 -10.15 1.88
CA LEU A 206 -7.46 -9.76 2.88
C LEU A 206 -7.47 -10.83 3.97
N ARG A 207 -6.94 -10.53 5.15
CA ARG A 207 -6.89 -11.54 6.22
C ARG A 207 -7.13 -11.03 7.63
N ASP A 208 -7.44 -11.99 8.49
CA ASP A 208 -7.57 -11.83 9.95
C ASP A 208 -8.50 -10.70 10.38
N SER A 209 -9.45 -10.31 9.51
CA SER A 209 -10.37 -9.21 9.77
C SER A 209 -11.71 -9.71 10.30
N SER A 210 -12.41 -8.88 11.07
CA SER A 210 -13.62 -9.26 11.78
C SER A 210 -14.77 -8.25 11.62
N ALA A 211 -15.98 -8.77 11.46
CA ALA A 211 -17.21 -7.98 11.43
C ALA A 211 -18.39 -8.79 11.98
N GLU A 212 -19.54 -8.17 12.19
CA GLU A 212 -20.77 -8.94 12.39
C GLU A 212 -21.29 -9.49 11.05
N ARG A 213 -21.12 -8.72 9.96
CA ARG A 213 -21.39 -9.13 8.58
C ARG A 213 -20.27 -8.74 7.63
N GLY A 214 -19.88 -9.63 6.72
CA GLY A 214 -18.84 -9.32 5.73
C GLY A 214 -17.47 -9.15 6.38
N GLY A 215 -16.93 -10.24 6.92
CA GLY A 215 -15.69 -10.24 7.70
C GLY A 215 -14.48 -9.65 6.97
N ALA A 216 -14.35 -9.92 5.67
CA ALA A 216 -13.37 -9.27 4.80
C ALA A 216 -13.97 -8.04 4.11
N LEU A 217 -14.93 -8.26 3.20
CA LEU A 217 -15.54 -7.20 2.40
C LEU A 217 -17.01 -7.03 2.73
N TYR A 218 -17.45 -5.79 2.66
CA TYR A 218 -18.86 -5.41 2.60
C TYR A 218 -19.12 -4.54 1.37
N SER A 219 -20.19 -4.84 0.64
CA SER A 219 -20.68 -3.99 -0.46
C SER A 219 -22.10 -3.53 -0.18
N GLY A 220 -22.27 -2.23 0.01
CA GLY A 220 -23.57 -1.56 0.05
C GLY A 220 -23.78 -0.71 -1.19
N GLY A 221 -23.89 -1.34 -2.37
CA GLY A 221 -24.10 -0.63 -3.65
C GLY A 221 -22.85 -0.52 -4.53
N CYS A 222 -21.74 -1.13 -4.14
CA CYS A 222 -20.48 -1.10 -4.89
C CYS A 222 -20.25 -2.37 -5.71
N THR A 223 -19.56 -2.23 -6.84
CA THR A 223 -19.07 -3.34 -7.66
C THR A 223 -17.63 -3.66 -7.27
N PHE A 224 -17.27 -4.94 -7.15
CA PHE A 224 -15.91 -5.37 -6.85
C PHE A 224 -15.34 -6.22 -7.98
N ASN A 225 -14.17 -5.84 -8.50
CA ASN A 225 -13.39 -6.62 -9.46
C ASN A 225 -12.16 -7.18 -8.75
N LEU A 226 -11.94 -8.49 -8.79
CA LEU A 226 -10.87 -9.15 -8.02
C LEU A 226 -9.93 -9.91 -8.97
N THR A 227 -8.66 -9.55 -8.99
CA THR A 227 -7.59 -10.19 -9.76
C THR A 227 -6.46 -10.59 -8.83
N ASN A 228 -6.13 -11.89 -8.76
CA ASN A 228 -5.11 -12.43 -7.85
C ASN A 228 -5.29 -11.97 -6.39
N VAL A 229 -6.47 -12.20 -5.82
CA VAL A 229 -6.80 -11.81 -4.44
C VAL A 229 -6.82 -13.02 -3.52
N GLU A 230 -6.11 -12.97 -2.40
CA GLU A 230 -6.19 -13.94 -1.32
C GLU A 230 -7.15 -13.45 -0.23
N ILE A 231 -8.08 -14.30 0.21
CA ILE A 231 -8.97 -14.03 1.34
C ILE A 231 -8.87 -15.16 2.35
N SER A 232 -8.31 -14.90 3.53
CA SER A 232 -8.03 -15.94 4.54
C SER A 232 -8.32 -15.48 5.97
N ASN A 233 -8.74 -16.39 6.86
CA ASN A 233 -8.94 -16.14 8.31
C ASN A 233 -9.86 -14.96 8.72
N ASN A 234 -10.75 -14.50 7.84
CA ASN A 234 -11.72 -13.46 8.20
C ASN A 234 -12.92 -14.06 8.95
N THR A 235 -13.41 -13.36 9.99
CA THR A 235 -14.50 -13.82 10.85
C THR A 235 -15.74 -12.94 10.71
N ALA A 236 -16.92 -13.56 10.52
CA ALA A 236 -18.18 -12.86 10.71
C ALA A 236 -19.27 -13.71 11.36
N GLY A 237 -20.16 -13.06 12.12
CA GLY A 237 -21.32 -13.72 12.74
C GLY A 237 -22.38 -14.15 11.73
N GLU A 238 -22.55 -13.38 10.67
CA GLU A 238 -23.43 -13.67 9.54
C GLU A 238 -22.69 -13.41 8.21
N HIS A 239 -22.88 -14.25 7.20
CA HIS A 239 -22.27 -14.08 5.86
C HIS A 239 -20.72 -14.02 5.90
N GLY A 240 -20.16 -15.04 6.54
CA GLY A 240 -18.77 -15.14 7.00
C GLY A 240 -17.66 -15.09 5.95
N LEU A 241 -17.94 -15.36 4.66
CA LEU A 241 -16.90 -15.41 3.62
C LEU A 241 -16.61 -14.05 2.96
N GLY A 242 -17.04 -12.94 3.57
CA GLY A 242 -16.61 -11.61 3.15
C GLY A 242 -17.35 -11.04 1.93
N ARG A 243 -18.63 -11.38 1.71
CA ARG A 243 -19.49 -10.61 0.80
C ARG A 243 -20.95 -10.63 1.26
N TRP A 244 -21.50 -9.46 1.56
CA TRP A 244 -22.93 -9.23 1.77
C TRP A 244 -23.34 -8.05 0.88
N GLY A 245 -24.44 -8.16 0.11
CA GLY A 245 -24.97 -7.07 -0.72
C GLY A 245 -25.21 -7.33 -2.22
N VAL A 246 -25.42 -8.59 -2.66
CA VAL A 246 -25.70 -8.86 -4.09
C VAL A 246 -27.17 -8.54 -4.41
N HIS A 247 -27.41 -7.60 -5.33
CA HIS A 247 -28.69 -7.45 -6.00
C HIS A 247 -29.04 -8.75 -6.76
N ARG A 248 -30.30 -9.21 -6.67
CA ARG A 248 -30.83 -10.39 -7.37
C ARG A 248 -30.51 -10.31 -8.88
N GLY A 249 -29.52 -11.07 -9.35
CA GLY A 249 -29.21 -11.11 -10.79
C GLY A 249 -28.06 -12.05 -11.18
N GLU A 250 -27.02 -12.20 -10.35
CA GLU A 250 -25.85 -12.99 -10.73
C GLU A 250 -25.73 -14.31 -9.97
N GLN A 251 -25.53 -15.37 -10.74
CA GLN A 251 -25.62 -16.79 -10.38
C GLN A 251 -24.57 -17.23 -9.34
N PRO A 252 -24.87 -18.23 -8.49
CA PRO A 252 -23.99 -18.75 -7.46
C PRO A 252 -23.00 -19.83 -7.98
N ASP A 253 -22.30 -19.56 -9.08
CA ASP A 253 -21.22 -20.44 -9.61
C ASP A 253 -19.93 -19.66 -9.85
N GLN A 254 -19.29 -19.23 -8.76
CA GLN A 254 -17.85 -18.96 -8.79
C GLN A 254 -17.23 -19.84 -7.71
N THR A 255 -16.70 -20.97 -8.16
CA THR A 255 -15.92 -21.91 -7.37
C THR A 255 -14.56 -21.29 -7.07
N TRP A 256 -14.39 -20.71 -5.87
CA TRP A 256 -13.13 -20.11 -5.45
C TRP A 256 -12.13 -21.20 -5.01
N SER A 257 -11.20 -21.55 -5.91
CA SER A 257 -9.93 -22.22 -5.59
C SER A 257 -8.87 -21.63 -6.54
N THR A 258 -7.69 -21.22 -6.12
CA THR A 258 -6.57 -22.01 -5.58
C THR A 258 -5.54 -21.00 -5.04
N ARG A 259 -4.93 -21.11 -3.84
CA ARG A 259 -4.16 -22.21 -3.27
C ARG A 259 -4.36 -22.26 -1.75
N ARG A 260 -4.15 -23.46 -1.19
CA ARG A 260 -4.32 -23.89 0.20
C ARG A 260 -3.90 -22.83 1.24
N LEU A 261 -4.76 -22.54 2.22
CA LEU A 261 -4.54 -22.92 3.62
C LEU A 261 -5.81 -22.72 4.47
N TRP A 262 -5.87 -23.54 5.50
CA TRP A 262 -6.97 -23.79 6.43
C TRP A 262 -6.97 -22.77 7.56
N THR A 263 -8.13 -22.32 8.07
CA THR A 263 -8.54 -22.53 9.49
C THR A 263 -9.92 -21.94 9.85
N THR A 264 -10.80 -22.85 10.29
CA THR A 264 -11.84 -22.75 11.34
C THR A 264 -12.71 -21.48 11.44
N ALA A 265 -13.81 -21.45 10.69
CA ALA A 265 -15.04 -20.86 11.21
C ALA A 265 -15.65 -21.84 12.24
N ARG A 266 -15.53 -21.54 13.55
CA ARG A 266 -16.34 -22.21 14.58
C ARG A 266 -17.79 -21.75 14.43
N VAL A 267 -18.57 -22.50 13.67
CA VAL A 267 -20.03 -22.46 13.76
C VAL A 267 -20.43 -23.33 14.96
N TRP A 268 -21.14 -22.77 15.93
CA TRP A 268 -21.78 -23.55 16.98
C TRP A 268 -22.81 -24.50 16.35
N GLY A 269 -22.48 -25.79 16.27
CA GLY A 269 -23.42 -26.85 15.92
C GLY A 269 -22.86 -27.93 14.99
N GLN A 270 -22.52 -29.07 15.58
CA GLN A 270 -22.21 -30.37 15.00
C GLN A 270 -20.76 -30.64 14.54
N PHE A 271 -20.15 -31.61 15.23
CA PHE A 271 -18.94 -32.31 14.85
C PHE A 271 -19.17 -33.18 13.61
N VAL A 272 -18.26 -33.12 12.64
CA VAL A 272 -17.81 -34.31 11.90
C VAL A 272 -16.30 -34.19 11.68
N TYR A 273 -15.53 -35.12 12.25
CA TYR A 273 -14.15 -35.38 11.85
C TYR A 273 -14.16 -36.30 10.63
N GLN A 274 -13.36 -36.00 9.61
CA GLN A 274 -12.68 -37.05 8.85
C GLN A 274 -11.41 -36.53 8.17
N LEU A 275 -10.27 -37.10 8.59
CA LEU A 275 -9.05 -37.15 7.79
C LEU A 275 -9.25 -38.11 6.61
N ALA A 276 -8.70 -37.77 5.44
CA ALA A 276 -7.98 -38.74 4.62
C ALA A 276 -6.98 -38.04 3.69
N CYS A 277 -5.74 -38.50 3.77
CA CYS A 277 -4.59 -38.20 2.93
C CYS A 277 -4.70 -38.89 1.56
N GLY A 278 -4.04 -38.38 0.51
CA GLY A 278 -3.89 -39.13 -0.74
C GLY A 278 -3.24 -38.37 -1.89
N VAL A 279 -1.91 -38.52 -1.97
CA VAL A 279 -0.95 -38.43 -3.10
C VAL A 279 -1.02 -37.21 -4.03
#